data_AF-A0A7C4HLK7-F1
#
_entry.id   AF-A0A7C4HLK7-F1
#
_cell.length_a   1.000
_cell.length_b   1.000
_cell.length_c   1.000
_cell.angle_alpha   90.00
_cell.angle_beta   90.00
_cell.angle_gamma   90.00
#
_symmetry.space_group_name_H-M   'P 1'
#
loop_
_entity.id
_entity.type
_entity.pdbx_description
1 polymer ?
#
loop_
_entity_poly.entity_id
_entity_poly.type
_entity_poly.pdbx_seq_one_letter_code
_entity_poly.pdbx_strand_id
1 'polypeptide(L)'
;MKVYVLGDSISIHYGPYLQAYLKGFWEYARKEAEEEARLNVKPALGANGGDSSAVLAFLAAAARAGGLDADVLLLNCGLHDIKTDPQTGR
;
A
#
# COMPACT_ATOMS: atom_id res chain seq x y z
N MET A 1 12.15 -12.95 7.37
CA MET A 1 10.75 -12.49 7.42
C MET A 1 10.61 -11.28 6.52
N LYS A 2 9.47 -11.13 5.87
CA LYS A 2 9.19 -10.08 4.91
C LYS A 2 8.00 -9.23 5.36
N VAL A 3 8.23 -7.93 5.46
CA VAL A 3 7.18 -6.94 5.67
C VAL A 3 6.81 -6.32 4.33
N TYR A 4 5.52 -6.30 4.04
CA TYR A 4 4.97 -5.60 2.89
C TYR A 4 4.24 -4.36 3.37
N VAL A 5 4.65 -3.18 2.90
CA VAL A 5 4.02 -1.90 3.26
C VAL A 5 3.08 -1.46 2.14
N LEU A 6 1.81 -1.29 2.48
CA LEU A 6 0.80 -0.71 1.60
C LEU A 6 0.20 0.51 2.27
N GLY A 7 0.35 1.66 1.62
CA GLY A 7 -0.15 2.90 2.20
C GLY A 7 -0.05 4.10 1.27
N ASP A 8 -0.47 5.25 1.79
CA ASP A 8 -0.51 6.49 1.04
C ASP A 8 0.87 7.17 0.89
N SER A 9 0.87 8.43 0.49
CA SER A 9 2.09 9.23 0.33
C SER A 9 2.97 9.28 1.58
N ILE A 10 2.40 9.23 2.78
CA ILE A 10 3.17 9.19 4.04
C ILE A 10 4.08 7.97 4.07
N SER A 11 3.56 6.81 3.68
CA SER A 11 4.33 5.56 3.61
C SER A 11 5.42 5.58 2.55
N ILE A 12 5.24 6.35 1.47
CA ILE A 12 6.30 6.61 0.50
C ILE A 12 7.46 7.35 1.17
N HIS A 13 7.16 8.38 1.95
CA HIS A 13 8.18 9.22 2.55
C HIS A 13 8.96 8.53 3.67
N TYR A 14 8.30 7.79 4.58
CA TYR A 14 9.02 7.08 5.64
C TYR A 14 9.67 5.78 5.16
N GLY A 15 9.24 5.22 4.01
CA GLY A 15 9.66 3.92 3.49
C GLY A 15 11.18 3.69 3.48
N PRO A 16 12.00 4.61 2.92
CA PRO A 16 13.46 4.45 2.92
C PRO A 16 14.08 4.35 4.32
N TYR A 17 13.55 5.09 5.28
CA TYR A 17 14.03 5.06 6.67
C TYR A 17 13.62 3.77 7.37
N LEU A 18 12.38 3.33 7.17
CA LEU A 18 11.90 2.05 7.69
C LEU A 18 12.74 0.89 7.12
N GLN A 19 12.98 0.87 5.80
CA GLN A 19 13.85 -0.12 5.17
C GLN A 19 15.26 -0.12 5.76
N ALA A 20 15.84 1.04 6.04
CA ALA A 20 17.16 1.15 6.66
C ALA A 20 17.17 0.57 8.09
N TYR A 21 16.13 0.83 8.89
CA TYR A 21 16.01 0.29 10.25
C TYR A 21 15.73 -1.22 10.30
N LEU A 22 15.12 -1.78 9.25
CA LEU A 22 14.82 -3.20 9.14
C LEU A 22 15.99 -4.03 8.62
N LYS A 23 17.05 -3.39 8.11
CA LYS A 23 18.20 -4.07 7.50
C LYS A 23 18.82 -5.09 8.45
N GLY A 24 18.93 -6.33 7.98
CA GLY A 24 19.49 -7.45 8.75
C GLY A 24 18.48 -8.22 9.61
N PHE A 25 17.23 -7.75 9.70
CA PHE A 25 16.17 -8.40 10.46
C PHE A 25 14.97 -8.78 9.58
N TRP A 26 14.57 -7.87 8.68
CA TRP A 26 13.41 -8.05 7.79
C TRP A 26 13.73 -7.61 6.37
N GLU A 27 13.15 -8.31 5.40
CA GLU A 27 13.04 -7.84 4.03
C GLU A 27 11.89 -6.83 3.95
N TYR A 28 12.14 -5.72 3.25
CA TYR A 28 11.15 -4.67 3.01
C TYR A 28 10.63 -4.78 1.58
N ALA A 29 9.30 -4.83 1.43
CA ALA A 29 8.61 -4.74 0.16
C ALA A 29 7.47 -3.73 0.24
N ARG A 30 7.02 -3.24 -0.91
CA ARG A 30 5.90 -2.31 -1.04
C ARG A 30 5.18 -2.54 -2.36
N LYS A 31 4.02 -1.88 -2.52
CA LYS A 31 3.33 -1.75 -3.81
C LYS A 31 4.22 -1.03 -4.82
N GLU A 32 4.29 -1.59 -6.02
CA GLU A 32 5.01 -1.06 -7.19
C GLU A 32 4.05 -0.95 -8.39
N ALA A 33 4.42 -0.14 -9.38
CA ALA A 33 3.57 0.12 -10.56
C ALA A 33 3.33 -1.14 -11.41
N GLU A 34 4.35 -2.00 -11.51
CA GLU A 34 4.30 -3.26 -12.26
C GLU A 34 3.31 -4.25 -11.63
N GLU A 35 3.26 -4.28 -10.30
CA GLU A 35 2.32 -5.13 -9.56
C GLU A 35 0.88 -4.64 -9.73
N GLU A 36 0.67 -3.33 -9.66
CA GLU A 36 -0.63 -2.73 -9.92
C GLU A 36 -1.13 -2.99 -11.35
N ALA A 37 -0.24 -2.85 -12.34
CA ALA A 37 -0.54 -3.16 -13.74
C ALA A 37 -0.88 -4.65 -13.93
N ARG A 38 -0.12 -5.56 -13.30
CA ARG A 38 -0.38 -7.01 -13.30
C ARG A 38 -1.77 -7.34 -12.74
N LEU A 39 -2.19 -6.64 -11.68
CA LEU A 39 -3.47 -6.86 -11.01
C LEU A 39 -4.65 -6.15 -11.69
N ASN A 40 -4.40 -5.33 -12.73
CA ASN A 40 -5.40 -4.53 -13.45
C ASN A 40 -6.28 -3.69 -12.51
N VAL A 41 -5.67 -3.12 -11.47
CA VAL A 41 -6.34 -2.29 -10.47
C VAL A 41 -6.44 -0.86 -10.97
N LYS A 42 -7.58 -0.20 -10.72
CA LYS A 42 -7.79 1.21 -11.01
C LYS A 42 -8.22 1.96 -9.74
N PRO A 43 -7.77 3.20 -9.52
CA PRO A 43 -6.81 3.97 -10.34
C PRO A 43 -5.37 3.43 -10.28
N ALA A 44 -4.55 3.74 -11.29
CA ALA A 44 -3.12 3.39 -11.30
C ALA A 44 -2.32 4.45 -10.53
N LEU A 45 -2.04 4.17 -9.26
CA LEU A 45 -1.39 5.09 -8.31
C LEU A 45 0.10 4.76 -8.09
N GLY A 46 0.61 3.72 -8.74
CA GLY A 46 1.96 3.21 -8.57
C GLY A 46 2.22 2.82 -7.11
N ALA A 47 3.32 3.34 -6.56
CA ALA A 47 3.70 3.10 -5.18
C ALA A 47 2.73 3.65 -4.14
N ASN A 48 1.82 4.56 -4.50
CA ASN A 48 0.84 5.15 -3.61
C ASN A 48 -0.41 4.27 -3.51
N GLY A 49 -0.90 4.03 -2.30
CA GLY A 49 -2.11 3.28 -2.00
C GLY A 49 -3.40 4.09 -2.15
N GLY A 50 -3.33 5.42 -2.06
CA GLY A 50 -4.50 6.30 -2.10
C GLY A 50 -5.34 6.26 -0.81
N ASP A 51 -6.66 6.33 -0.97
CA ASP A 51 -7.63 6.15 0.11
C ASP A 51 -7.82 4.66 0.49
N SER A 52 -8.58 4.40 1.55
CA SER A 52 -8.84 3.03 2.01
C SER A 52 -9.58 2.17 0.97
N SER A 53 -10.37 2.77 0.08
CA SER A 53 -11.10 2.04 -0.96
C SER A 53 -10.15 1.53 -2.05
N ALA A 54 -9.19 2.35 -2.47
CA ALA A 54 -8.14 1.95 -3.42
C ALA A 54 -7.21 0.87 -2.81
N VAL A 55 -6.84 1.02 -1.54
CA VAL A 55 -6.09 0.00 -0.79
C VAL A 55 -6.83 -1.33 -0.73
N LEU A 56 -8.13 -1.30 -0.38
CA LEU A 56 -8.95 -2.51 -0.33
C LEU A 56 -9.08 -3.17 -1.71
N ALA A 57 -9.28 -2.39 -2.77
CA ALA A 57 -9.36 -2.88 -4.14
C ALA A 57 -8.07 -3.61 -4.56
N PHE A 58 -6.92 -3.05 -4.22
CA PHE A 58 -5.61 -3.67 -4.45
C PHE A 58 -5.46 -4.99 -3.69
N LEU A 59 -5.74 -5.01 -2.38
CA LEU A 59 -5.63 -6.21 -1.55
C LEU A 59 -6.57 -7.31 -2.02
N ALA A 60 -7.80 -6.97 -2.40
CA ALA A 60 -8.77 -7.92 -2.94
C ALA A 60 -8.29 -8.50 -4.29
N ALA A 61 -7.67 -7.68 -5.15
CA ALA A 61 -7.08 -8.17 -6.40
C ALA A 61 -5.87 -9.07 -6.14
N ALA A 62 -4.97 -8.68 -5.24
CA ALA A 62 -3.83 -9.49 -4.84
C ALA A 62 -4.27 -10.84 -4.26
N ALA A 63 -5.26 -10.85 -3.37
CA ALA A 63 -5.82 -12.08 -2.79
C ALA A 63 -6.37 -13.04 -3.87
N ARG A 64 -7.05 -12.50 -4.90
CA ARG A 64 -7.51 -13.32 -6.04
C ARG A 64 -6.37 -13.83 -6.93
N ALA A 65 -5.23 -13.15 -6.93
CA ALA A 65 -4.05 -13.48 -7.72
C ALA A 65 -3.02 -14.36 -6.99
N GLY A 66 -3.40 -14.97 -5.85
CA GLY A 66 -2.53 -15.84 -5.06
C GLY A 66 -1.95 -15.20 -3.79
N GLY A 67 -2.37 -13.98 -3.47
CA GLY A 67 -1.93 -13.25 -2.28
C GLY A 67 -0.70 -12.36 -2.52
N LEU A 68 -0.24 -11.76 -1.42
CA LEU A 68 1.04 -11.03 -1.39
C LEU A 68 2.10 -11.95 -0.80
N ASP A 69 3.29 -11.93 -1.40
CA ASP A 69 4.46 -12.57 -0.81
C ASP A 69 4.95 -11.72 0.37
N ALA A 70 4.41 -12.00 1.56
CA ALA A 70 4.67 -11.27 2.81
C ALA A 70 4.34 -12.13 4.04
N ASP A 71 5.15 -12.01 5.10
CA ASP A 71 4.82 -12.57 6.43
C ASP A 71 3.99 -11.60 7.26
N VAL A 72 4.23 -10.29 7.09
CA VAL A 72 3.50 -9.21 7.76
C VAL A 72 3.09 -8.16 6.75
N LEU A 73 1.82 -7.76 6.84
CA LEU A 73 1.27 -6.63 6.10
C LEU A 73 1.20 -5.41 7.02
N LEU A 74 1.88 -4.33 6.66
CA LEU A 74 1.78 -3.03 7.33
C LEU A 74 0.89 -2.11 6.50
N LEU A 75 -0.26 -1.74 7.06
CA LEU A 75 -1.22 -0.85 6.42
C LEU A 75 -1.11 0.57 6.95
N ASN A 76 -0.95 1.55 6.05
CA ASN A 76 -0.93 2.97 6.37
C ASN A 76 -1.83 3.73 5.38
N CYS A 77 -3.12 3.75 5.64
CA CYS A 77 -4.11 4.49 4.85
C CYS A 77 -5.18 5.08 5.77
N GLY A 78 -6.00 5.99 5.25
CA GLY A 78 -7.04 6.69 6.03
C GLY A 78 -6.93 8.20 5.97
N LEU A 79 -5.75 8.76 5.67
CA LEU A 79 -5.59 10.22 5.62
C LEU A 79 -6.40 10.84 4.47
N HIS A 80 -6.39 10.20 3.31
CA HIS A 80 -7.19 10.63 2.16
C HIS A 80 -8.69 10.52 2.43
N ASP A 81 -9.11 9.53 3.22
CA ASP A 81 -10.50 9.30 3.60
C ASP A 81 -11.05 10.43 4.48
N ILE A 82 -10.26 10.86 5.49
CA ILE A 82 -10.67 11.93 6.42
C ILE A 82 -10.47 13.34 5.85
N LYS A 83 -9.68 13.49 4.78
CA LYS A 83 -9.48 14.76 4.06
C LYS A 83 -10.56 15.00 3.02
N THR A 84 -11.79 14.62 3.35
CA THR A 84 -12.98 14.91 2.57
C THR A 84 -13.84 15.89 3.35
N ASP A 85 -14.60 16.70 2.64
CA ASP A 85 -15.59 17.57 3.25
C ASP A 85 -16.62 16.71 4.02
N PRO A 86 -16.85 16.96 5.31
CA PRO A 86 -17.69 16.09 6.15
C PRO A 86 -19.19 16.14 5.79
N GLN A 87 -19.63 17.12 5.01
CA GLN A 87 -21.00 17.22 4.51
C GLN A 87 -21.17 16.52 3.16
N THR A 88 -20.16 16.59 2.30
CA THR A 88 -20.26 16.12 0.90
C THR A 88 -19.49 14.84 0.61
N GLY A 89 -18.55 14.44 1.49
CA GLY A 89 -17.68 13.28 1.31
C GLY A 89 -16.71 13.40 0.13
N ARG A 90 -16.41 14.63 -0.31
CA ARG A 90 -15.50 14.94 -1.44
C ARG A 90 -14.26 15.69 -1.00
#